data_AF-A0A3P2EFL7-F1
#
_entry.id   AF-A0A3P2EFL7-F1
#
_cell.length_a   1.000
_cell.length_b   1.000
_cell.length_c   1.000
_cell.angle_alpha   90.00
_cell.angle_beta   90.00
_cell.angle_gamma   90.00
#
_symmetry.space_group_name_H-M   'P 1'
#
loop_
_entity.id
_entity.type
_entity.pdbx_description
1 polymer ?
#
loop_
_entity_poly.entity_id
_entity_poly.type
_entity_poly.pdbx_seq_one_letter_code
_entity_poly.pdbx_strand_id
1 'polypeptide(L)' 'MPNTGYAIIRCDDGVIVARLTSFPLCERALMYRRGDTVSFMPLQPDEIVGTLSLFSQMIEKAKSGVGYRVPPVLQS' A
#
# COMPACT_ATOMS: atom_id res chain seq x y z
N MET A 1 3.33 11.29 -26.01
CA MET A 1 3.47 10.27 -24.94
C MET A 1 4.34 9.14 -25.49
N PRO A 2 5.15 8.41 -24.70
CA PRO A 2 5.71 7.15 -25.20
C PRO A 2 4.55 6.26 -25.68
N ASN A 3 4.77 5.46 -26.73
CA ASN A 3 3.70 4.65 -27.34
C ASN A 3 3.16 3.55 -26.42
N THR A 4 3.85 3.26 -25.31
CA THR A 4 3.50 2.25 -24.32
C THR A 4 3.92 2.70 -22.91
N GLY A 5 3.33 2.10 -21.87
CA GLY A 5 3.66 2.34 -20.46
C GLY A 5 2.52 2.97 -19.66
N TYR A 6 2.82 3.35 -18.42
CA TYR A 6 1.85 3.92 -17.46
C TYR A 6 2.33 5.28 -16.97
N ALA A 7 1.38 6.15 -16.60
CA ALA A 7 1.65 7.44 -15.99
C ALA A 7 0.77 7.63 -14.76
N ILE A 8 1.34 8.21 -13.71
CA ILE A 8 0.60 8.66 -12.53
C ILE A 8 0.38 10.14 -12.69
N ILE A 9 -0.89 10.54 -12.70
CA ILE A 9 -1.33 11.91 -12.92
C ILE A 9 -1.92 12.42 -11.63
N ARG A 10 -1.41 13.56 -11.15
CA ARG A 10 -2.03 14.25 -10.02
C ARG A 10 -3.27 14.96 -10.52
N CYS A 11 -4.42 14.65 -9.94
CA CYS A 11 -5.70 15.13 -10.46
C CYS A 11 -5.95 16.62 -10.25
N ASP A 12 -5.22 17.29 -9.35
CA ASP A 12 -5.43 18.70 -9.04
C ASP A 12 -5.03 19.64 -10.20
N ASP A 13 -3.93 19.33 -10.88
CA ASP A 13 -3.30 20.16 -11.90
C ASP A 13 -2.90 19.39 -13.17
N GLY A 14 -3.16 18.08 -13.21
CA GLY A 14 -2.89 17.23 -14.36
C GLY A 14 -1.41 16.92 -14.58
N VAL A 15 -0.52 17.25 -13.63
CA VAL A 15 0.91 16.98 -13.75
C VAL A 15 1.21 15.49 -13.65
N ILE A 16 2.07 15.00 -14.55
CA ILE A 16 2.60 13.63 -14.49
C ILE A 16 3.67 13.56 -13.40
N VAL A 17 3.35 12.92 -12.28
CA VAL A 17 4.25 12.79 -11.11
C VAL A 17 5.14 11.54 -11.20
N ALA A 18 4.81 10.58 -12.06
CA ALA A 18 5.66 9.44 -12.36
C ALA A 18 5.33 8.84 -13.73
N ARG A 19 6.35 8.29 -14.38
CA ARG A 19 6.24 7.47 -15.60
C ARG A 19 6.79 6.10 -15.30
N LEU A 20 6.08 5.07 -15.72
CA LEU A 20 6.42 3.68 -15.42
C LEU A 20 6.42 2.88 -16.71
N THR A 21 7.44 2.06 -16.90
CA THR A 21 7.52 1.12 -18.03
C THR A 21 6.68 -0.13 -17.80
N SER A 22 6.39 -0.44 -16.54
CA SER A 22 5.56 -1.58 -16.11
C SER A 22 4.76 -1.21 -14.85
N PHE A 23 3.65 -1.91 -14.65
CA PHE A 23 2.85 -1.83 -13.42
C PHE A 23 2.68 -3.27 -12.90
N PRO A 24 2.75 -3.50 -11.57
CA PRO A 24 2.63 -4.85 -11.03
C PRO A 24 1.26 -5.43 -11.38
N LEU A 25 1.25 -6.71 -11.81
CA LEU A 25 0.03 -7.46 -12.11
C LEU A 25 -0.54 -8.01 -10.79
N CYS A 26 -1.12 -7.13 -9.99
CA CYS A 26 -1.74 -7.46 -8.72
C CYS A 26 -2.91 -6.51 -8.44
N GLU A 27 -3.89 -6.96 -7.66
CA GLU A 27 -5.05 -6.14 -7.30
C GLU A 27 -4.68 -4.96 -6.40
N ARG A 28 -3.69 -5.14 -5.51
CA ARG A 28 -3.28 -4.16 -4.51
C ARG A 28 -1.75 -4.14 -4.39
N ALA A 29 -1.14 -2.94 -4.43
CA ALA A 29 0.28 -2.74 -4.18
C ALA A 29 0.55 -1.40 -3.49
N LEU A 30 1.56 -1.37 -2.63
CA LEU A 30 2.15 -0.14 -2.13
C LEU A 30 3.23 0.33 -3.11
N MET A 31 3.12 1.57 -3.59
CA MET A 31 4.16 2.21 -4.39
C MET A 31 5.00 3.12 -3.49
N TYR A 32 6.32 2.93 -3.51
CA TYR A 32 7.27 3.83 -2.88
C TYR A 32 8.16 4.47 -3.94
N ARG A 33 8.36 5.79 -3.85
CA ARG A 33 9.26 6.55 -4.73
C ARG A 33 10.37 7.20 -3.91
N ARG A 34 11.62 6.97 -4.30
CA ARG A 34 12.82 7.65 -3.77
C ARG A 34 13.63 8.22 -4.91
N GLY A 35 13.61 9.54 -5.08
CA GLY A 35 14.23 10.18 -6.25
C GLY A 35 13.60 9.67 -7.53
N ASP A 36 14.37 9.02 -8.39
CA ASP A 36 13.90 8.41 -9.64
C ASP A 36 13.61 6.91 -9.54
N THR A 37 13.87 6.30 -8.38
CA THR A 37 13.55 4.90 -8.14
C THR A 37 12.09 4.76 -7.71
N VAL A 38 11.37 3.85 -8.37
CA VAL A 38 10.03 3.41 -7.98
C VAL A 38 10.09 1.93 -7.61
N SER A 39 9.52 1.59 -6.47
CA SER A 39 9.38 0.21 -6.00
C SER A 39 7.92 -0.11 -5.70
N PHE A 40 7.51 -1.34 -5.98
CA PHE A 40 6.18 -1.84 -5.69
C PHE A 40 6.27 -3.03 -4.72
N MET A 41 5.44 -3.00 -3.69
CA MET A 41 5.24 -4.12 -2.78
C MET A 41 3.80 -4.60 -2.93
N PRO A 42 3.56 -5.80 -3.51
CA PRO A 42 2.23 -6.38 -3.56
C PRO A 42 1.66 -6.54 -2.14
N LEU A 43 0.39 -6.19 -1.95
CA LEU A 43 -0.30 -6.29 -0.67
C LEU A 43 -1.19 -7.52 -0.65
N GLN A 44 -1.27 -8.22 0.49
CA GLN A 44 -2.25 -9.27 0.67
C GLN A 44 -3.68 -8.71 0.71
N PRO A 45 -4.71 -9.50 0.36
CA PRO A 45 -6.10 -9.05 0.37
C PRO A 45 -6.56 -8.47 1.71
N ASP A 46 -6.06 -8.99 2.83
CA ASP A 46 -6.36 -8.58 4.20
C ASP A 46 -5.35 -7.59 4.79
N GLU A 47 -4.28 -7.25 4.07
CA GLU A 47 -3.27 -6.32 4.54
C GLU A 47 -3.84 -4.90 4.62
N ILE A 48 -3.71 -4.26 5.79
CA ILE A 48 -4.21 -2.91 6.02
C ILE A 48 -3.06 -1.92 5.94
N VAL A 49 -3.09 -1.01 4.97
CA VAL A 49 -2.14 0.10 4.88
C VAL A 49 -2.54 1.15 5.91
N GLY A 50 -1.71 1.30 6.94
CA GLY A 50 -1.97 2.23 8.03
C GLY A 50 -1.97 3.68 7.59
N THR A 51 -3.09 4.35 7.83
CA THR A 51 -3.17 5.81 7.93
C THR A 51 -2.96 6.22 9.39
N LEU A 52 -2.73 7.51 9.68
CA LEU A 52 -2.66 7.98 11.07
C LEU A 52 -3.93 7.63 11.86
N SER A 53 -5.08 7.56 11.18
CA SER A 53 -6.34 7.11 11.80
C SER A 53 -6.38 5.61 12.05
N LEU A 54 -5.55 4.78 11.40
CA LEU A 54 -5.50 3.35 11.64
C LEU A 54 -5.07 3.07 13.08
N PHE A 55 -4.10 3.82 13.62
CA PHE A 55 -3.72 3.67 15.02
C PHE A 55 -4.92 3.89 15.95
N SER A 56 -5.69 4.96 15.73
CA SER A 56 -6.92 5.23 16.49
C SER A 56 -7.96 4.12 16.33
N GLN A 57 -8.15 3.59 15.11
CA GLN A 57 -9.08 2.48 14.84
C GLN A 57 -8.64 1.17 15.50
N MET A 58 -7.33 0.89 15.54
CA MET A 58 -6.77 -0.28 16.22
C MET A 58 -6.99 -0.20 17.73
N ILE A 59 -6.81 0.99 18.33
CA ILE A 59 -7.10 1.22 19.75
C ILE A 59 -8.59 1.01 20.05
N GLU A 60 -9.49 1.54 19.22
CA GLU A 60 -10.93 1.31 19.39
C GLU A 60 -11.31 -0.18 19.25
N LYS A 61 -10.73 -0.89 18.29
CA LYS A 61 -10.96 -2.32 18.10
C LYS A 61 -10.41 -3.18 19.25
N ALA A 62 -9.29 -2.77 19.86
CA ALA A 62 -8.77 -3.41 21.06
C ALA A 62 -9.68 -3.18 22.27
N LYS A 63 -10.25 -1.97 22.42
CA LYS A 63 -11.24 -1.66 23.46
C LYS A 63 -12.55 -2.43 23.27
N SER A 64 -12.95 -2.74 22.02
CA SER A 64 -14.18 -3.48 21.71
C SER A 64 -14.07 -4.99 21.97
N GLY A 65 -13.00 -5.47 22.61
CA GLY A 65 -12.88 -6.84 23.12
C GLY A 65 -12.56 -7.93 22.08
N VAL A 66 -12.39 -7.57 20.80
CA VAL A 66 -11.92 -8.49 19.76
C VAL A 66 -10.40 -8.41 19.70
N GLY A 67 -9.75 -9.01 20.69
CA GLY A 67 -8.29 -9.03 20.81
C GLY A 67 -7.61 -9.74 19.64
N TYR A 68 -6.44 -9.24 19.23
CA TYR A 68 -5.55 -9.95 18.31
C TYR A 68 -5.12 -11.29 18.94
N ARG A 69 -5.52 -12.41 18.34
CA ARG A 69 -4.99 -13.73 18.71
C ARG A 69 -3.57 -13.84 18.16
N VAL A 70 -2.59 -13.85 19.05
CA VAL A 70 -1.21 -14.21 18.71
C VAL A 70 -1.23 -15.67 18.22
N PRO A 71 -0.71 -16.00 17.03
CA PRO A 71 -0.57 -17.38 16.60
C PRO A 71 0.33 -18.13 17.59
N PRO A 72 0.04 -19.40 17.92
CA PRO A 72 0.91 -20.19 18.78
C PRO A 72 2.31 -20.26 18.14
N VAL A 73 3.34 -19.99 18.95
CA VAL A 73 4.74 -20.13 18.54
C VAL A 73 4.98 -21.60 18.25
N LEU A 74 5.37 -21.92 17.00
CA LEU A 74 5.87 -23.25 16.65
C LEU A 74 7.11 -23.53 17.50
N GLN A 75 6.97 -24.38 18.51
CA GLN A 75 8.10 -24.93 19.24
C GLN A 75 8.78 -25.97 18.33
N SER A 76 10.08 -25.76 18.09
CA SER A 76 10.99 -26.59 17.31
C SER A 76 11.25 -27.95 17.94
#